data_AF-A0A9E4N4C9-F1
#
_entry.id   AF-A0A9E4N4C9-F1
#
_cell.length_a   1.000
_cell.length_b   1.000
_cell.length_c   1.000
_cell.angle_alpha   90.00
_cell.angle_beta   90.00
_cell.angle_gamma   90.00
#
_symmetry.space_group_name_H-M   'P 1'
#
loop_
_entity.id
_entity.type
_entity.pdbx_description
1 polymer ?
#
loop_
_entity_poly.entity_id
_entity_poly.type
_entity_poly.pdbx_seq_one_letter_code
_entity_poly.pdbx_strand_id
1 'polypeptide(L)'
;MKKIVLMLLVFLACHSAVKAELTIEITEGVEGALPIAVVPFGTPGRGQPAVDLSEVINADLQRSGRFKTIPRADMLSRPTSDREVEFKDWRALGVENLVVGQVESTGAGTYQVQFQLLDVYRGQQLTGYSIPTTASNLRNTAHRIADIIYESLLGIPGAFSTRVAYITSTRLADGKSRIGLNVADADGHNPETIV
;
A
#
# COMPACT_ATOMS: atom_id res chain seq x y z
N MET A 1 34.97 -18.06 35.67
CA MET A 1 34.87 -18.75 34.36
C MET A 1 33.44 -18.99 33.90
N LYS A 2 32.54 -19.59 34.73
CA LYS A 2 31.13 -19.82 34.35
C LYS A 2 30.32 -18.57 33.97
N LYS A 3 30.56 -17.43 34.63
CA LYS A 3 29.88 -16.14 34.32
C LYS A 3 30.28 -15.55 32.97
N ILE A 4 31.52 -15.77 32.53
CA ILE A 4 32.04 -15.30 31.23
C ILE A 4 31.47 -16.15 30.10
N VAL A 5 31.37 -17.46 30.30
CA VAL A 5 30.71 -18.39 29.37
C VAL A 5 29.23 -18.06 29.20
N LEU A 6 28.54 -17.74 30.32
CA LEU A 6 27.12 -17.35 30.27
C LEU A 6 26.92 -16.02 29.52
N MET A 7 27.82 -15.04 29.70
CA MET A 7 27.75 -13.75 29.03
C MET A 7 28.03 -13.86 27.52
N LEU A 8 28.92 -14.77 27.10
CA LEU A 8 29.21 -15.05 25.69
C LEU A 8 28.02 -15.76 25.00
N LEU A 9 27.31 -16.64 25.72
CA LEU A 9 26.15 -17.37 25.20
C LEU A 9 24.94 -16.45 24.97
N VAL A 10 24.75 -15.45 25.84
CA VAL A 10 23.70 -14.43 25.69
C VAL A 10 24.01 -13.50 24.50
N PHE A 11 25.27 -13.18 24.25
CA PHE A 11 25.68 -12.35 23.11
C PHE A 11 25.45 -13.06 21.77
N LEU A 12 25.61 -14.39 21.73
CA LEU A 12 25.38 -15.18 20.52
C LEU A 12 23.88 -15.31 20.17
N ALA A 13 23.00 -15.32 21.18
CA ALA A 13 21.55 -15.41 21.00
C ALA A 13 20.90 -14.13 20.47
N CYS A 14 21.64 -13.02 20.37
CA CYS A 14 21.12 -11.72 19.95
C CYS A 14 21.42 -11.38 18.47
N HIS A 15 21.84 -12.35 17.66
CA HIS A 15 22.01 -12.15 16.21
C HIS A 15 20.65 -12.09 15.53
N SER A 16 20.05 -10.89 15.53
CA SER A 16 18.91 -10.56 14.70
C SER A 16 19.24 -10.92 13.24
N ALA A 17 18.47 -11.86 12.67
CA ALA A 17 18.57 -12.15 11.25
C ALA A 17 18.13 -10.91 10.46
N VAL A 18 19.10 -10.13 9.99
CA VAL A 18 18.85 -9.03 9.05
C VAL A 18 18.41 -9.67 7.74
N LYS A 19 17.11 -9.58 7.45
CA LYS A 19 16.58 -9.90 6.12
C LYS A 19 16.85 -8.68 5.24
N ALA A 20 17.63 -8.87 4.18
CA ALA A 20 17.81 -7.88 3.14
C ALA A 20 16.54 -7.85 2.27
N GLU A 21 15.48 -7.25 2.79
CA GLU A 21 14.22 -7.04 2.09
C GLU A 21 14.30 -5.70 1.35
N LEU A 22 13.93 -5.69 0.07
CA LEU A 22 13.93 -4.47 -0.75
C LEU A 22 12.95 -3.46 -0.14
N THR A 23 13.49 -2.38 0.42
CA THR A 23 12.69 -1.26 0.93
C THR A 23 12.92 -0.05 0.03
N ILE A 24 11.84 0.53 -0.49
CA ILE A 24 11.89 1.75 -1.28
C ILE A 24 11.77 2.94 -0.34
N GLU A 25 12.81 3.77 -0.24
CA GLU A 25 12.83 5.01 0.54
C GLU A 25 12.67 6.22 -0.38
N ILE A 26 11.79 7.16 0.00
CA ILE A 26 11.53 8.40 -0.76
C ILE A 26 12.43 9.49 -0.16
N THR A 27 13.45 9.94 -0.90
CA THR A 27 14.45 10.88 -0.39
C THR A 27 14.07 12.36 -0.60
N GLU A 28 13.23 12.69 -1.58
CA GLU A 28 12.76 14.05 -1.88
C GLU A 28 11.31 14.05 -2.41
N GLY A 29 10.49 15.01 -1.97
CA GLY A 29 9.13 15.21 -2.46
C GLY A 29 9.08 16.24 -3.60
N VAL A 30 8.14 16.08 -4.55
CA VAL A 30 7.98 16.99 -5.69
C VAL A 30 7.14 18.21 -5.27
N GLU A 31 7.59 19.43 -5.58
CA GLU A 31 6.75 20.64 -5.46
C GLU A 31 5.49 20.51 -6.35
N GLY A 32 4.31 20.83 -5.79
CA GLY A 32 3.04 20.78 -6.52
C GLY A 32 2.31 19.43 -6.50
N ALA A 33 2.61 18.55 -5.53
CA ALA A 33 1.88 17.30 -5.34
C ALA A 33 0.39 17.53 -5.05
N LEU A 34 -0.49 16.81 -5.75
CA LEU A 34 -1.95 16.94 -5.66
C LEU A 34 -2.47 16.47 -4.29
N PRO A 35 -3.18 17.29 -3.52
CA PRO A 35 -3.74 16.86 -2.23
C PRO A 35 -4.83 15.82 -2.41
N ILE A 36 -4.66 14.67 -1.74
CA ILE A 36 -5.61 13.55 -1.79
C ILE A 36 -5.73 12.89 -0.42
N ALA A 37 -6.93 12.43 -0.09
CA ALA A 37 -7.16 11.61 1.10
C ALA A 37 -7.62 10.21 0.70
N VAL A 38 -7.01 9.18 1.28
CA VAL A 38 -7.44 7.79 1.12
C VAL A 38 -7.99 7.31 2.45
N VAL A 39 -9.31 7.29 2.57
CA VAL A 39 -9.99 6.91 3.81
C VAL A 39 -9.84 5.41 4.04
N PRO A 40 -9.67 4.94 5.30
CA PRO A 40 -9.74 3.52 5.60
C PRO A 40 -11.01 2.87 5.04
N PHE A 41 -10.84 1.86 4.19
CA PHE A 41 -11.99 1.22 3.54
C PHE A 41 -12.85 0.53 4.59
N GLY A 42 -14.16 0.74 4.49
CA GLY A 42 -15.14 0.08 5.35
C GLY A 42 -15.13 -1.43 5.15
N THR A 43 -15.43 -2.19 6.20
CA THR A 43 -15.51 -3.65 6.11
C THR A 43 -16.86 -4.11 6.67
N PRO A 44 -17.96 -3.91 5.91
CA PRO A 44 -19.28 -4.32 6.36
C PRO A 44 -19.32 -5.85 6.52
N GLY A 45 -19.83 -6.32 7.68
CA GLY A 45 -20.03 -7.74 7.95
C GLY A 45 -18.91 -8.43 8.74
N ARG A 46 -18.80 -9.76 8.59
CA ARG A 46 -17.78 -10.58 9.28
C ARG A 46 -16.68 -11.00 8.31
N GLY A 47 -15.45 -10.58 8.60
CA GLY A 47 -14.26 -10.95 7.85
C GLY A 47 -13.42 -9.72 7.52
N GLN A 48 -12.51 -9.37 8.43
CA GLN A 48 -11.52 -8.34 8.16
C GLN A 48 -10.56 -8.89 7.09
N PRO A 49 -10.34 -8.19 5.97
CA PRO A 49 -9.31 -8.57 5.02
C PRO A 49 -7.95 -8.54 5.72
N ALA A 50 -7.08 -9.49 5.40
CA ALA A 50 -5.72 -9.55 5.94
C ALA A 50 -4.84 -8.39 5.45
N VAL A 51 -5.25 -7.74 4.36
CA VAL A 51 -4.56 -6.59 3.74
C VAL A 51 -5.40 -5.34 3.96
N ASP A 52 -4.77 -4.27 4.41
CA ASP A 52 -5.38 -2.94 4.42
C ASP A 52 -5.20 -2.27 3.06
N LEU A 53 -6.24 -2.33 2.22
CA LEU A 53 -6.19 -1.77 0.86
C LEU A 53 -5.92 -0.27 0.87
N SER A 54 -6.49 0.46 1.84
CA SER A 54 -6.32 1.91 1.92
C SER A 54 -4.88 2.30 2.26
N GLU A 55 -4.15 1.45 3.00
CA GLU A 55 -2.72 1.65 3.28
C GLU A 55 -1.88 1.48 2.02
N VAL A 56 -2.15 0.41 1.26
CA VAL A 56 -1.43 0.13 0.00
C VAL A 56 -1.67 1.24 -1.02
N ILE A 57 -2.93 1.64 -1.23
CA ILE A 57 -3.28 2.75 -2.14
C ILE A 57 -2.60 4.05 -1.71
N ASN A 58 -2.62 4.38 -0.41
CA ASN A 58 -1.97 5.58 0.10
C ASN A 58 -0.45 5.55 -0.14
N ALA A 59 0.20 4.42 0.16
CA ALA A 59 1.63 4.23 -0.03
C ALA A 59 2.04 4.34 -1.51
N ASP A 60 1.25 3.81 -2.44
CA ASP A 60 1.51 3.90 -3.89
C ASP A 60 1.43 5.35 -4.38
N LEU A 61 0.34 6.04 -4.05
CA LEU A 61 0.13 7.44 -4.44
C LEU A 61 1.22 8.33 -3.85
N GLN A 62 1.58 8.13 -2.57
CA GLN A 62 2.66 8.88 -1.92
C GLN A 62 4.02 8.59 -2.58
N ARG A 63 4.33 7.33 -2.88
CA ARG A 63 5.59 6.92 -3.52
C ARG A 63 5.76 7.45 -4.94
N SER A 64 4.67 7.75 -5.63
CA SER A 64 4.74 8.39 -6.94
C SER A 64 5.32 9.82 -6.91
N GLY A 65 5.30 10.47 -5.74
CA GLY A 65 5.68 11.88 -5.58
C GLY A 65 4.69 12.86 -6.22
N ARG A 66 3.63 12.39 -6.90
CA ARG A 66 2.60 13.24 -7.53
C ARG A 66 1.47 13.63 -6.60
N PHE A 67 1.35 12.97 -5.45
CA PHE A 67 0.25 13.16 -4.51
C PHE A 67 0.76 13.50 -3.12
N LYS A 68 0.04 14.39 -2.45
CA LYS A 68 0.21 14.71 -1.04
C LYS A 68 -0.93 14.07 -0.27
N THR A 69 -0.65 12.94 0.37
CA THR A 69 -1.64 12.21 1.15
C THR A 69 -1.75 12.79 2.56
N ILE A 70 -2.96 12.77 3.14
CA ILE A 70 -3.14 13.13 4.54
C ILE A 70 -3.05 11.90 5.46
N PRO A 71 -2.41 12.00 6.64
CA PRO A 71 -2.40 10.93 7.63
C PRO A 71 -3.81 10.58 8.13
N ARG A 72 -4.02 9.30 8.45
CA ARG A 72 -5.31 8.82 9.01
C ARG A 72 -5.68 9.42 10.36
N ALA A 73 -4.69 9.91 11.11
CA ALA A 73 -4.88 10.57 12.39
C ALA A 73 -5.45 12.00 12.24
N ASP A 74 -5.22 12.61 11.08
CA ASP A 74 -5.63 13.99 10.79
C ASP A 74 -7.01 14.05 10.12
N MET A 75 -7.58 12.89 9.78
CA MET A 75 -8.92 12.77 9.20
C MET A 75 -10.00 13.06 10.25
N LEU A 76 -10.89 14.01 9.95
CA LEU A 76 -12.02 14.38 10.82
C LEU A 76 -13.13 13.32 10.85
N SER A 77 -13.26 12.53 9.77
CA SER A 77 -14.25 11.47 9.64
C SER A 77 -13.71 10.33 8.77
N ARG A 78 -14.37 9.17 8.82
CA ARG A 78 -14.00 7.97 8.05
C ARG A 78 -15.21 7.43 7.27
N PRO A 79 -15.72 8.19 6.28
CA PRO A 79 -16.82 7.76 5.44
C PRO A 79 -16.42 6.56 4.59
N THR A 80 -17.31 5.60 4.47
CA THR A 80 -17.08 4.36 3.70
C THR A 80 -17.79 4.36 2.35
N SER A 81 -18.68 5.34 2.14
CA SER A 81 -19.40 5.60 0.90
C SER A 81 -19.50 7.10 0.62
N ASP A 82 -19.76 7.46 -0.64
CA ASP A 82 -19.97 8.85 -1.08
C ASP A 82 -21.10 9.57 -0.32
N ARG A 83 -22.14 8.83 0.07
CA ARG A 83 -23.31 9.36 0.80
C ARG A 83 -22.99 9.79 2.23
N GLU A 84 -21.91 9.28 2.81
CA GLU A 84 -21.46 9.63 4.17
C GLU A 84 -20.49 10.83 4.17
N VAL A 85 -20.10 11.33 3.00
CA VAL A 85 -19.05 12.35 2.87
C VAL A 85 -19.61 13.75 3.13
N GLU A 86 -19.10 14.39 4.17
CA GLU A 86 -19.28 15.82 4.43
C GLU A 86 -18.15 16.62 3.74
N PHE A 87 -18.32 16.98 2.47
CA PHE A 87 -17.28 17.65 1.65
C PHE A 87 -16.69 18.93 2.26
N LYS A 88 -17.44 19.63 3.11
CA LYS A 88 -16.96 20.83 3.83
C LYS A 88 -15.77 20.52 4.75
N ASP A 89 -15.76 19.35 5.40
CA ASP A 89 -14.73 18.95 6.36
C ASP A 89 -13.41 18.68 5.63
N TRP A 90 -13.51 18.02 4.47
CA TRP A 90 -12.37 17.72 3.60
C TRP A 90 -11.77 18.97 2.95
N ARG A 91 -12.62 19.93 2.53
CA ARG A 91 -12.16 21.26 2.06
C ARG A 91 -11.39 22.00 3.14
N ALA A 92 -11.84 21.94 4.39
CA ALA A 92 -11.17 22.58 5.51
C ALA A 92 -9.78 21.98 5.78
N LEU A 93 -9.58 20.68 5.48
CA LEU A 93 -8.28 20.00 5.52
C LEU A 93 -7.40 20.27 4.28
N GLY A 94 -7.88 21.06 3.31
CA GLY A 94 -7.16 21.32 2.06
C GLY A 94 -7.06 20.09 1.14
N VAL A 95 -7.98 19.14 1.28
CA VAL A 95 -8.07 17.95 0.41
C VAL A 95 -8.87 18.29 -0.84
N GLU A 96 -8.31 18.01 -2.01
CA GLU A 96 -8.99 18.25 -3.30
C GLU A 96 -9.66 16.99 -3.85
N ASN A 97 -9.04 15.83 -3.60
CA ASN A 97 -9.51 14.53 -4.05
C ASN A 97 -9.69 13.59 -2.87
N LEU A 98 -10.81 12.87 -2.83
CA LEU A 98 -11.14 11.95 -1.74
C LEU A 98 -11.41 10.55 -2.28
N VAL A 99 -10.74 9.55 -1.73
CA VAL A 99 -10.97 8.14 -2.02
C VAL A 99 -11.67 7.51 -0.83
N VAL A 100 -12.88 7.03 -1.06
CA VAL A 100 -13.65 6.22 -0.11
C VAL A 100 -13.92 4.85 -0.71
N GLY A 101 -14.24 3.88 0.13
CA GLY A 101 -14.55 2.55 -0.34
C GLY A 101 -14.84 1.58 0.78
N GLN A 102 -15.17 0.37 0.37
CA GLN A 102 -15.48 -0.73 1.25
C GLN A 102 -15.00 -2.05 0.66
N VAL A 103 -14.73 -3.02 1.54
CA VAL A 103 -14.33 -4.37 1.21
C VAL A 103 -15.30 -5.32 1.89
N GLU A 104 -16.14 -5.97 1.10
CA GLU A 104 -17.14 -6.91 1.58
C GLU A 104 -16.69 -8.34 1.30
N SER A 105 -16.80 -9.22 2.30
CA SER A 105 -16.54 -10.65 2.12
C SER A 105 -17.73 -11.31 1.40
N THR A 106 -17.48 -11.91 0.25
CA THR A 106 -18.50 -12.65 -0.53
C THR A 106 -18.51 -14.15 -0.21
N GLY A 107 -17.71 -14.59 0.77
CA GLY A 107 -17.62 -15.98 1.22
C GLY A 107 -16.45 -16.74 0.60
N ALA A 108 -16.06 -17.86 1.22
CA ALA A 108 -15.00 -18.76 0.74
C ALA A 108 -13.65 -18.07 0.37
N GLY A 109 -13.28 -17.01 1.10
CA GLY A 109 -12.03 -16.26 0.85
C GLY A 109 -12.07 -15.34 -0.36
N THR A 110 -13.27 -15.07 -0.90
CA THR A 110 -13.52 -14.08 -1.95
C THR A 110 -14.04 -12.79 -1.36
N TYR A 111 -13.75 -11.68 -2.03
CA TYR A 111 -14.12 -10.34 -1.63
C TYR A 111 -14.63 -9.54 -2.82
N GLN A 112 -15.49 -8.58 -2.54
CA GLN A 112 -15.90 -7.54 -3.45
C GLN A 112 -15.37 -6.20 -2.92
N VAL A 113 -14.49 -5.55 -3.68
CA VAL A 113 -13.92 -4.25 -3.31
C VAL A 113 -14.65 -3.17 -4.09
N GLN A 114 -15.31 -2.25 -3.39
CA GLN A 114 -15.86 -1.04 -4.00
C GLN A 114 -15.06 0.17 -3.60
N PHE A 115 -14.83 1.08 -4.54
CA PHE A 115 -14.24 2.37 -4.25
C PHE A 115 -14.86 3.47 -5.12
N GLN A 116 -14.77 4.70 -4.62
CA GLN A 116 -15.12 5.92 -5.32
C GLN A 116 -14.01 6.95 -5.14
N LEU A 117 -13.63 7.60 -6.24
CA LEU A 117 -12.81 8.80 -6.25
C LEU A 117 -13.74 10.01 -6.43
N LEU A 118 -13.66 10.95 -5.50
CA LEU A 118 -14.53 12.11 -5.42
C LEU A 118 -13.71 13.40 -5.57
N ASP A 119 -14.25 14.36 -6.31
CA ASP A 119 -13.79 15.75 -6.33
C ASP A 119 -14.44 16.48 -5.16
N VAL A 120 -13.62 16.93 -4.22
CA VAL A 120 -14.07 17.52 -2.96
C VAL A 120 -14.67 18.92 -3.16
N TYR A 121 -14.20 19.67 -4.15
CA TYR A 121 -14.69 21.02 -4.42
C TYR A 121 -15.98 21.03 -5.21
N ARG A 122 -16.09 20.14 -6.21
CA ARG A 122 -17.30 19.96 -7.02
C ARG A 122 -18.35 19.10 -6.33
N GLY A 123 -17.95 18.32 -5.31
CA GLY A 123 -18.85 17.44 -4.57
C GLY A 123 -19.41 16.31 -5.43
N GLN A 124 -18.63 15.80 -6.38
CA GLN A 124 -19.07 14.81 -7.36
C GLN A 124 -18.09 13.64 -7.46
N GLN A 125 -18.60 12.48 -7.84
CA GLN A 125 -17.77 11.32 -8.16
C GLN A 125 -17.08 11.52 -9.52
N LEU A 126 -15.75 11.36 -9.54
CA LEU A 126 -14.94 11.34 -10.76
C LEU A 126 -14.91 9.95 -11.37
N THR A 127 -14.65 8.92 -10.55
CA THR A 127 -14.65 7.52 -10.97
C THR A 127 -14.96 6.59 -9.81
N GLY A 128 -15.29 5.33 -10.10
CA GLY A 128 -15.56 4.31 -9.10
C GLY A 128 -15.91 2.97 -9.73
N TYR A 129 -15.49 1.89 -9.08
CA TYR A 129 -15.69 0.52 -9.58
C TYR A 129 -15.99 -0.44 -8.45
N SER A 130 -16.55 -1.59 -8.82
CA SER A 130 -16.73 -2.75 -7.97
C SER A 130 -15.91 -3.90 -8.54
N ILE A 131 -14.88 -4.33 -7.82
CA ILE A 131 -13.87 -5.29 -8.30
C ILE A 131 -13.97 -6.58 -7.47
N PRO A 132 -14.37 -7.71 -8.08
CA PRO A 132 -14.28 -9.00 -7.44
C PRO A 132 -12.81 -9.42 -7.31
N THR A 133 -12.45 -9.98 -6.17
CA THR A 133 -11.07 -10.42 -5.88
C THR A 133 -11.05 -11.56 -4.88
N THR A 134 -9.87 -12.11 -4.66
CA THR A 134 -9.62 -13.17 -3.68
C THR A 134 -8.73 -12.65 -2.55
N ALA A 135 -8.72 -13.34 -1.41
CA ALA A 135 -7.84 -13.01 -0.29
C ALA A 135 -6.37 -12.84 -0.71
N SER A 136 -5.88 -13.70 -1.59
CA SER A 136 -4.50 -13.68 -2.10
C SER A 136 -4.20 -12.52 -3.06
N ASN A 137 -5.23 -11.94 -3.68
CA ASN A 137 -5.09 -10.91 -4.70
C ASN A 137 -5.47 -9.51 -4.22
N LEU A 138 -5.84 -9.34 -2.94
CA LEU A 138 -6.26 -8.05 -2.36
C LEU A 138 -5.20 -6.95 -2.54
N ARG A 139 -3.91 -7.29 -2.38
CA ARG A 139 -2.82 -6.32 -2.57
C ARG A 139 -2.73 -5.85 -4.02
N ASN A 140 -2.75 -6.77 -4.99
CA ASN A 140 -2.77 -6.43 -6.42
C ASN A 140 -4.01 -5.61 -6.79
N THR A 141 -5.16 -5.91 -6.18
CA THR A 141 -6.37 -5.10 -6.36
C THR A 141 -6.15 -3.67 -5.85
N ALA A 142 -5.49 -3.48 -4.72
CA ALA A 142 -5.16 -2.15 -4.20
C ALA A 142 -4.21 -1.38 -5.14
N HIS A 143 -3.15 -2.02 -5.65
CA HIS A 143 -2.25 -1.42 -6.65
C HIS A 143 -3.00 -1.00 -7.92
N ARG A 144 -3.92 -1.85 -8.41
CA ARG A 144 -4.76 -1.53 -9.57
C ARG A 144 -5.71 -0.36 -9.30
N ILE A 145 -6.24 -0.24 -8.09
CA ILE A 145 -7.06 0.92 -7.69
C ILE A 145 -6.21 2.19 -7.69
N ALA A 146 -4.98 2.12 -7.18
CA ALA A 146 -4.04 3.25 -7.25
C ALA A 146 -3.73 3.66 -8.69
N ASP A 147 -3.55 2.69 -9.61
CA ASP A 147 -3.34 2.97 -11.04
C ASP A 147 -4.54 3.69 -11.66
N ILE A 148 -5.77 3.26 -11.34
CA ILE A 148 -7.00 3.91 -11.82
C ILE A 148 -7.11 5.35 -11.28
N ILE A 149 -6.81 5.57 -10.00
CA ILE A 149 -6.84 6.91 -9.40
C ILE A 149 -5.80 7.81 -10.05
N TYR A 150 -4.59 7.29 -10.24
CA TYR A 150 -3.47 8.00 -10.86
C TYR A 150 -3.81 8.42 -12.29
N GLU A 151 -4.34 7.51 -13.10
CA GLU A 151 -4.76 7.79 -14.47
C GLU A 151 -5.96 8.74 -14.51
N SER A 152 -6.94 8.57 -13.62
CA SER A 152 -8.12 9.44 -13.57
C SER A 152 -7.78 10.91 -13.24
N LEU A 153 -6.71 11.15 -12.48
CA LEU A 153 -6.32 12.50 -12.04
C LEU A 153 -5.24 13.12 -12.93
N LEU A 154 -4.34 12.31 -13.48
CA LEU A 154 -3.18 12.80 -14.23
C LEU A 154 -3.29 12.55 -15.75
N GLY A 155 -4.23 11.73 -16.20
CA GLY A 155 -4.41 11.37 -17.61
C GLY A 155 -3.30 10.48 -18.17
N ILE A 156 -2.47 9.90 -17.31
CA ILE A 156 -1.36 9.00 -17.67
C ILE A 156 -1.48 7.68 -16.90
N PRO A 157 -1.19 6.52 -17.52
CA PRO A 157 -1.27 5.23 -16.84
C PRO A 157 -0.34 5.15 -15.62
N GLY A 158 -0.85 4.60 -14.51
CA GLY A 158 -0.04 4.22 -13.35
C GLY A 158 0.79 2.96 -13.62
N ALA A 159 1.80 2.72 -12.78
CA ALA A 159 2.68 1.55 -12.86
C ALA A 159 2.77 0.78 -11.52
N PHE A 160 1.84 1.00 -10.59
CA PHE A 160 1.88 0.40 -9.26
C PHE A 160 1.58 -1.10 -9.29
N SER A 161 0.72 -1.56 -10.20
CA SER A 161 0.44 -2.99 -10.39
C SER A 161 1.50 -3.75 -11.21
N THR A 162 2.64 -3.12 -11.51
CA THR A 162 3.74 -3.77 -12.23
C THR A 162 4.65 -4.56 -11.29
N ARG A 163 5.62 -5.28 -11.86
CA ARG A 163 6.62 -6.09 -11.13
C ARG A 163 8.03 -5.73 -11.56
N VAL A 164 8.97 -5.86 -10.65
CA VAL A 164 10.41 -5.63 -10.87
C VAL A 164 11.18 -6.94 -10.76
N ALA A 165 12.11 -7.17 -11.71
CA ALA A 165 13.04 -8.28 -11.66
C ALA A 165 14.43 -7.78 -11.24
N TYR A 166 15.08 -8.47 -10.30
CA TYR A 166 16.38 -8.08 -9.78
C TYR A 166 17.24 -9.28 -9.38
N ILE A 167 18.55 -9.11 -9.36
CA ILE A 167 19.51 -10.15 -8.97
C ILE A 167 20.01 -9.85 -7.56
N THR A 168 19.93 -10.86 -6.70
CA THR A 168 20.53 -10.82 -5.36
C THR A 168 21.82 -11.63 -5.35
N SER A 169 22.83 -11.16 -4.63
CA SER A 169 24.08 -11.89 -4.41
C SER A 169 24.36 -11.94 -2.91
N THR A 170 24.12 -13.09 -2.30
CA THR A 170 24.34 -13.31 -0.86
C THR A 170 25.63 -14.10 -0.67
N ARG A 171 26.59 -13.52 0.05
CA ARG A 171 27.84 -14.22 0.38
C ARG A 171 27.57 -15.26 1.48
N LEU A 172 27.89 -16.51 1.18
CA LEU A 172 27.80 -17.64 2.11
C LEU A 172 29.05 -17.71 3.00
N ALA A 173 28.94 -18.40 4.13
CA ALA A 173 30.03 -18.56 5.10
C ALA A 173 31.25 -19.32 4.54
N ASP A 174 31.08 -20.08 3.46
CA ASP A 174 32.15 -20.79 2.74
C ASP A 174 32.89 -19.89 1.71
N GLY A 175 32.56 -18.60 1.66
CA GLY A 175 33.15 -17.63 0.74
C GLY A 175 32.52 -17.61 -0.66
N LYS A 176 31.59 -18.51 -0.97
CA LYS A 176 30.87 -18.52 -2.25
C LYS A 176 29.70 -17.54 -2.23
N SER A 177 29.32 -17.00 -3.38
CA SER A 177 28.11 -16.19 -3.51
C SER A 177 26.96 -17.04 -4.02
N ARG A 178 25.83 -17.01 -3.32
CA ARG A 178 24.55 -17.48 -3.88
C ARG A 178 23.92 -16.33 -4.65
N ILE A 179 23.82 -16.51 -5.96
CA ILE A 179 23.14 -15.58 -6.86
C ILE A 179 21.72 -16.09 -7.05
N GLY A 180 20.73 -15.21 -6.89
CA GLY A 180 19.33 -15.52 -7.15
C GLY A 180 18.67 -14.46 -8.01
N LEU A 181 17.95 -14.87 -9.04
CA LEU A 181 17.07 -14.00 -9.82
C LEU A 181 15.71 -13.95 -9.13
N ASN A 182 15.28 -12.76 -8.72
CA ASN A 182 14.02 -12.55 -8.02
C ASN A 182 13.08 -11.65 -8.83
N VAL A 183 11.78 -11.86 -8.65
CA VAL A 183 10.72 -10.97 -9.13
C VAL A 183 9.90 -10.54 -7.92
N ALA A 184 9.60 -9.25 -7.79
CA ALA A 184 8.75 -8.70 -6.75
C ALA A 184 7.74 -7.71 -7.36
N ASP A 185 6.73 -7.33 -6.61
CA ASP A 185 5.84 -6.22 -6.95
C ASP A 185 6.63 -4.91 -7.05
N ALA A 186 6.13 -3.92 -7.79
CA ALA A 186 6.81 -2.64 -7.99
C ALA A 186 7.17 -1.92 -6.69
N ASP A 187 6.48 -2.28 -5.61
CA ASP A 187 6.66 -1.73 -4.30
C ASP A 187 7.64 -2.51 -3.39
N GLY A 188 8.20 -3.62 -3.89
CA GLY A 188 9.14 -4.52 -3.21
C GLY A 188 8.52 -5.75 -2.54
N HIS A 189 7.19 -5.86 -2.48
CA HIS A 189 6.51 -6.98 -1.82
C HIS A 189 6.44 -8.24 -2.68
N ASN A 190 6.08 -9.35 -2.03
CA ASN A 190 5.93 -10.68 -2.65
C ASN A 190 7.16 -11.11 -3.50
N PRO A 191 8.40 -11.06 -2.97
CA PRO A 191 9.56 -11.49 -3.72
C PRO A 191 9.55 -13.02 -3.94
N GLU A 192 9.68 -13.43 -5.19
CA GLU A 192 9.79 -14.82 -5.61
C GLU A 192 11.14 -15.06 -6.30
N THR A 193 11.93 -16.00 -5.81
CA THR A 193 13.15 -16.45 -6.47
C THR A 193 12.80 -17.40 -7.61
N ILE A 194 13.19 -17.04 -8.83
CA ILE A 194 12.95 -17.82 -10.04
C ILE A 194 14.09 -18.83 -10.28
N VAL A 195 15.34 -18.42 -10.04
CA VAL A 195 16.55 -19.23 -10.23
C VAL A 195 17.59 -18.88 -9.19
#